data_AF-A0A9P9GIJ7-F1
#
_entry.id   AF-A0A9P9GIJ7-F1
#
_cell.length_a   1.000
_cell.length_b   1.000
_cell.length_c   1.000
_cell.angle_alpha   90.00
_cell.angle_beta   90.00
_cell.angle_gamma   90.00
#
_symmetry.space_group_name_H-M   'P 1'
#
loop_
_entity.id
_entity.type
_entity.pdbx_description
1 polymer ?
#
loop_
_entity_poly.entity_id
_entity_poly.type
_entity_poly.pdbx_seq_one_letter_code
_entity_poly.pdbx_strand_id
1 'polypeptide(L)'
;MDFSCHVHINNESSQDLLLEDSGLESGNWPLRQPLNVIEAGTQQTIYLVQPSWGGSKAWVTYEARYGQGWRNFTLEFECPAMPFSKNHIKVKDCSRVFKIDVTDVQERGSPLTANVTIRMDSKKSINTKNDDIRANYDIGVGVSFPTKMDIKFPVHESIVVAAFIESDMTFPRGTVYNNINDKQWEFFRGVVWNDDPSCLLFEDVTEDNRMFGLGVEWLNAFKFGDEKCMTKRSHMGDLQFFHGMGSVMGEKPQETRKNILTWMEVMYKLACGDQGVSEDDTLDDVLPGFFTKETVPSKSSSLRDLILATTPKYKAADIRKRAFGICLHMISDSYALGHTQRRLRNPSDLIERDTAGYIRFKPDTYGDWGSIICFHAYNDQDGDRHSHYDDKDGEQDPAPRDVTTFNEIVGARNAIVGCTEMINLFIKKTPWKKGVKKFLEDEIFVLDRDVKPSDHFTDESVVSYVYAQRDEESEYRAGLERKLASLEEGGLSVAPKKCDGRSRAALVLAMLCLFISATFFTFFTMKIHGLVC
;
A
#
# COMPACT_ATOMS: atom_id res chain seq x y z
N MET A 1 0.88 25.28 31.34
CA MET A 1 -0.56 25.03 31.62
C MET A 1 -0.98 23.98 30.61
N ASP A 2 -1.74 22.99 31.07
CA ASP A 2 -2.22 21.90 30.23
C ASP A 2 -3.62 22.25 29.73
N PHE A 3 -3.76 22.49 28.42
CA PHE A 3 -5.03 22.87 27.79
C PHE A 3 -5.68 21.69 27.04
N SER A 4 -5.39 20.46 27.47
CA SER A 4 -5.94 19.23 26.89
C SER A 4 -7.45 19.07 27.16
N CYS A 5 -8.08 18.14 26.44
CA CYS A 5 -9.47 17.73 26.66
C CYS A 5 -9.55 16.23 26.97
N HIS A 6 -10.25 15.88 28.06
CA HIS A 6 -10.61 14.52 28.43
C HIS A 6 -12.13 14.37 28.40
N VAL A 7 -12.66 13.67 27.41
CA VAL A 7 -14.09 13.41 27.27
C VAL A 7 -14.34 11.93 27.53
N HIS A 8 -14.91 11.61 28.69
CA HIS A 8 -15.24 10.24 29.07
C HIS A 8 -16.57 9.84 28.44
N ILE A 9 -16.52 8.91 27.49
CA ILE A 9 -17.70 8.37 26.81
C ILE A 9 -18.13 7.08 27.51
N ASN A 10 -19.37 7.05 28.00
CA ASN A 10 -20.03 5.86 28.50
C ASN A 10 -21.05 5.38 27.45
N ASN A 11 -20.73 4.31 26.73
CA ASN A 11 -21.60 3.74 25.69
C ASN A 11 -22.57 2.74 26.33
N GLU A 12 -23.71 3.23 26.82
CA GLU A 12 -24.81 2.41 27.34
C GLU A 12 -25.72 1.83 26.23
N SER A 13 -25.33 1.96 24.96
CA SER A 13 -26.05 1.34 23.85
C SER A 13 -25.63 -0.12 23.62
N SER A 14 -26.47 -0.87 22.91
CA SER A 14 -26.18 -2.27 22.53
C SER A 14 -25.36 -2.39 21.24
N GLN A 15 -24.74 -1.31 20.76
CA GLN A 15 -23.95 -1.28 19.52
C GLN A 15 -22.62 -0.59 19.80
N ASP A 16 -21.57 -1.03 19.10
CA ASP A 16 -20.31 -0.31 19.07
C ASP A 16 -20.52 1.03 18.35
N LEU A 17 -19.88 2.09 18.83
CA LEU A 17 -19.86 3.40 18.16
C LEU A 17 -18.59 3.48 17.31
N LEU A 18 -18.76 3.75 16.03
CA LEU A 18 -17.75 3.59 15.01
C LEU A 18 -17.43 4.97 14.43
N LEU A 19 -16.17 5.39 14.47
CA LEU A 19 -15.78 6.74 14.05
C LEU A 19 -16.00 6.92 12.53
N GLU A 20 -16.81 7.90 12.18
CA GLU A 20 -17.17 8.24 10.80
C GLU A 20 -16.24 9.34 10.24
N ASP A 21 -15.91 10.33 11.06
CA ASP A 21 -15.05 11.45 10.68
C ASP A 21 -14.51 12.16 11.95
N SER A 22 -13.40 12.89 11.81
CA SER A 22 -12.89 13.76 12.88
C SER A 22 -12.21 15.00 12.33
N GLY A 23 -12.10 16.05 13.15
CA GLY A 23 -11.38 17.25 12.75
C GLY A 23 -10.75 17.99 13.92
N LEU A 24 -9.62 18.62 13.63
CA LEU A 24 -8.76 19.30 14.58
C LEU A 24 -8.67 20.78 14.18
N GLU A 25 -9.16 21.69 15.03
CA GLU A 25 -8.94 23.13 14.86
C GLU A 25 -7.69 23.59 15.63
N SER A 26 -7.41 22.99 16.79
CA SER A 26 -6.18 23.19 17.56
C SER A 26 -5.93 22.07 18.57
N GLY A 27 -4.67 21.84 18.96
CA GLY A 27 -4.26 20.68 19.75
C GLY A 27 -3.48 19.68 18.91
N ASN A 28 -3.30 18.46 19.42
CA ASN A 28 -2.86 17.30 18.65
C ASN A 28 -3.61 16.05 19.11
N TRP A 29 -3.88 15.12 18.19
CA TRP A 29 -4.33 13.78 18.56
C TRP A 29 -3.13 12.92 18.96
N PRO A 30 -3.02 12.47 20.22
CA PRO A 30 -1.96 11.54 20.61
C PRO A 30 -2.18 10.15 19.96
N LEU A 31 -1.20 9.26 20.08
CA LEU A 31 -1.34 7.87 19.66
C LEU A 31 -2.61 7.24 20.28
N ARG A 32 -3.33 6.40 19.52
CA ARG A 32 -4.62 5.81 19.92
C ARG A 32 -5.81 6.78 19.99
N GLN A 33 -5.70 8.01 19.49
CA GLN A 33 -6.78 9.03 19.54
C GLN A 33 -7.04 9.68 18.16
N PRO A 34 -8.27 10.16 17.85
CA PRO A 34 -9.52 9.93 18.59
C PRO A 34 -9.82 8.43 18.71
N LEU A 35 -10.85 7.96 19.40
CA LEU A 35 -11.10 6.50 19.44
C LEU A 35 -11.76 6.05 18.12
N ASN A 36 -11.28 4.99 17.46
CA ASN A 36 -12.00 4.44 16.29
C ASN A 36 -13.29 3.71 16.63
N VAL A 37 -13.27 3.04 17.77
CA VAL A 37 -14.34 2.19 18.27
C VAL A 37 -14.52 2.50 19.75
N ILE A 38 -15.77 2.78 20.12
CA ILE A 38 -16.19 2.79 21.51
C ILE A 38 -17.14 1.62 21.71
N GLU A 39 -16.67 0.60 22.41
CA GLU A 39 -17.35 -0.71 22.49
C GLU A 39 -18.66 -0.61 23.27
N ALA A 40 -19.66 -1.40 22.88
CA ALA A 40 -20.95 -1.49 23.54
C ALA A 40 -20.80 -1.87 25.02
N GLY A 41 -21.41 -1.10 25.91
CA GLY A 41 -21.38 -1.31 27.37
C GLY A 41 -20.06 -0.94 28.04
N THR A 42 -19.17 -0.20 27.38
CA THR A 42 -17.88 0.23 27.95
C THR A 42 -17.81 1.73 28.22
N GLN A 43 -16.88 2.10 29.10
CA GLN A 43 -16.46 3.49 29.28
C GLN A 43 -15.04 3.67 28.75
N GLN A 44 -14.86 4.58 27.80
CA GLN A 44 -13.56 4.91 27.20
C GLN A 44 -13.38 6.44 27.14
N THR A 45 -12.14 6.91 27.02
CA THR A 45 -11.83 8.35 27.04
C THR A 45 -11.31 8.81 25.69
N ILE A 46 -11.97 9.80 25.11
CA ILE A 46 -11.43 10.58 24.00
C ILE A 46 -10.48 11.62 24.60
N TYR A 47 -9.24 11.64 24.13
CA TYR A 47 -8.18 12.49 24.66
C TYR A 47 -7.52 13.30 23.55
N LEU A 48 -7.53 14.62 23.70
CA LEU A 48 -6.90 15.58 22.81
C LEU A 48 -5.83 16.32 23.62
N VAL A 49 -4.56 16.25 23.19
CA VAL A 49 -3.45 16.82 23.96
C VAL A 49 -3.11 18.24 23.49
N GLN A 50 -2.88 19.16 24.44
CA GLN A 50 -2.28 20.47 24.17
C GLN A 50 -1.33 20.84 25.33
N PRO A 51 -0.05 20.43 25.25
CA PRO A 51 0.89 20.51 26.37
C PRO A 51 1.58 21.90 26.49
N SER A 52 1.34 22.80 25.55
CA SER A 52 2.02 24.10 25.42
C SER A 52 1.06 25.24 25.03
N TRP A 53 1.60 26.39 24.64
CA TRP A 53 0.83 27.61 24.36
C TRP A 53 -0.24 27.41 23.28
N GLY A 54 -1.51 27.61 23.65
CA GLY A 54 -2.66 27.44 22.78
C GLY A 54 -3.84 26.85 23.54
N GLY A 55 -5.03 26.89 22.94
CA GLY A 55 -6.17 26.10 23.39
C GLY A 55 -6.24 24.83 22.56
N SER A 56 -7.00 23.84 23.01
CA SER A 56 -7.35 22.67 22.19
C SER A 56 -8.81 22.73 21.75
N LYS A 57 -9.08 22.33 20.51
CA LYS A 57 -10.40 22.28 19.93
C LYS A 57 -10.47 21.22 18.83
N ALA A 58 -11.42 20.31 18.97
CA ALA A 58 -11.66 19.27 17.98
C ALA A 58 -13.14 18.87 17.95
N TRP A 59 -13.48 18.08 16.93
CA TRP A 59 -14.75 17.37 16.85
C TRP A 59 -14.55 15.94 16.35
N VAL A 60 -15.51 15.09 16.70
CA VAL A 60 -15.56 13.67 16.35
C VAL A 60 -17.00 13.33 15.97
N THR A 61 -17.18 12.63 14.86
CA THR A 61 -18.47 12.08 14.44
C THR A 61 -18.42 10.57 14.56
N TYR A 62 -19.33 9.98 15.33
CA TYR A 62 -19.49 8.53 15.43
C TYR A 62 -20.82 8.10 14.82
N GLU A 63 -20.83 6.91 14.24
CA GLU A 63 -22.01 6.23 13.74
C GLU A 63 -22.26 4.87 14.40
N ALA A 64 -23.50 4.41 14.36
CA ALA A 64 -23.91 3.08 14.76
C ALA A 64 -25.06 2.57 13.87
N ARG A 65 -25.20 1.24 13.77
CA ARG A 65 -26.25 0.61 12.96
C ARG A 65 -27.61 0.70 13.66
N TYR A 66 -28.61 1.23 12.96
CA TYR A 66 -30.00 1.30 13.42
C TYR A 66 -30.96 0.78 12.34
N GLY A 67 -31.47 -0.43 12.54
CA GLY A 67 -32.26 -1.12 11.52
C GLY A 67 -31.39 -1.47 10.31
N GLN A 68 -31.78 -0.99 9.12
CA GLN A 68 -31.09 -1.26 7.86
C GLN A 68 -30.11 -0.14 7.43
N GLY A 69 -29.78 0.81 8.31
CA GLY A 69 -28.88 1.90 7.95
C GLY A 69 -28.10 2.48 9.13
N TRP A 70 -27.15 3.35 8.79
CA TRP A 70 -26.28 4.03 9.74
C TRP A 70 -26.92 5.30 10.30
N ARG A 71 -26.59 5.63 11.54
CA ARG A 71 -27.04 6.83 12.24
C ARG A 71 -25.86 7.40 13.00
N ASN A 72 -25.68 8.70 12.93
CA ASN A 72 -24.51 9.39 13.49
C ASN A 72 -24.87 10.48 14.51
N PHE A 73 -23.85 10.90 15.25
CA PHE A 73 -23.83 12.11 16.05
C PHE A 73 -22.42 12.72 16.07
N THR A 74 -22.32 14.04 16.23
CA THR A 74 -21.05 14.78 16.28
C THR A 74 -20.90 15.47 17.64
N LEU A 75 -19.79 15.18 18.33
CA LEU A 75 -19.35 15.91 19.53
C LEU A 75 -18.28 16.92 19.13
N GLU A 76 -18.43 18.18 19.55
CA GLU A 76 -17.38 19.20 19.48
C GLU A 76 -17.00 19.60 20.90
N PHE A 77 -15.70 19.72 21.17
CA PHE A 77 -15.17 20.12 22.46
C PHE A 77 -13.95 21.04 22.36
N GLU A 78 -13.79 21.94 23.33
CA GLU A 78 -12.80 23.01 23.34
C GLU A 78 -12.36 23.35 24.78
N CYS A 79 -11.04 23.40 25.00
CA CYS A 79 -10.39 23.97 26.18
C CYS A 79 -9.59 25.21 25.74
N PRO A 80 -10.14 26.44 25.86
CA PRO A 80 -9.50 27.63 25.31
C PRO A 80 -8.23 28.06 26.05
N ALA A 81 -7.30 28.70 25.35
CA ALA A 81 -5.99 29.14 25.88
C ALA A 81 -6.05 30.16 27.03
N MET A 82 -7.19 30.85 27.21
CA MET A 82 -7.34 31.93 28.17
C MET A 82 -7.91 31.39 29.50
N PRO A 83 -7.21 31.53 30.66
CA PRO A 83 -7.59 30.90 31.94
C PRO A 83 -9.00 31.19 32.47
N PHE A 84 -9.66 32.25 31.98
CA PHE A 84 -11.01 32.66 32.37
C PHE A 84 -12.07 32.46 31.27
N SER A 85 -11.72 31.83 30.16
CA SER A 85 -12.72 31.39 29.18
C SER A 85 -13.52 30.22 29.73
N LYS A 86 -14.68 29.96 29.13
CA LYS A 86 -15.44 28.74 29.42
C LYS A 86 -14.92 27.62 28.54
N ASN A 87 -14.84 26.43 29.11
CA ASN A 87 -14.71 25.20 28.34
C ASN A 87 -16.02 24.93 27.60
N HIS A 88 -15.94 24.34 26.43
CA HIS A 88 -17.10 23.99 25.63
C HIS A 88 -17.12 22.50 25.34
N ILE A 89 -18.31 21.90 25.46
CA ILE A 89 -18.64 20.60 24.88
C ILE A 89 -20.08 20.68 24.41
N LYS A 90 -20.36 20.18 23.21
CA LYS A 90 -21.72 20.16 22.64
C LYS A 90 -21.89 19.04 21.64
N VAL A 91 -23.14 18.58 21.53
CA VAL A 91 -23.61 17.73 20.43
C VAL A 91 -24.07 18.68 19.32
N LYS A 92 -23.39 18.69 18.16
CA LYS A 92 -23.73 19.56 17.02
C LYS A 92 -24.87 18.96 16.20
N ASP A 93 -24.61 17.78 15.66
CA ASP A 93 -25.51 17.02 14.82
C ASP A 93 -25.82 15.70 15.51
N CYS A 94 -27.09 15.28 15.52
CA CYS A 94 -27.51 14.08 16.25
C CYS A 94 -28.74 13.43 15.60
N SER A 95 -28.57 12.20 15.14
CA SER A 95 -29.69 11.36 14.72
C SER A 95 -30.63 11.10 15.90
N ARG A 96 -31.94 11.37 15.73
CA ARG A 96 -33.00 11.27 16.76
C ARG A 96 -33.13 9.92 17.51
N VAL A 97 -32.37 8.91 17.11
CA VAL A 97 -32.32 7.58 17.75
C VAL A 97 -31.38 7.56 18.95
N PHE A 98 -30.40 8.46 19.00
CA PHE A 98 -29.50 8.64 20.13
C PHE A 98 -30.12 9.54 21.19
N LYS A 99 -29.86 9.20 22.45
CA LYS A 99 -30.04 10.07 23.62
C LYS A 99 -28.65 10.25 24.21
N ILE A 100 -28.17 11.48 24.22
CA ILE A 100 -26.81 11.83 24.65
C ILE A 100 -26.95 12.82 25.81
N ASP A 101 -26.56 12.37 26.99
CA ASP A 101 -26.51 13.20 28.20
C ASP A 101 -25.06 13.63 28.43
N VAL A 102 -24.82 14.94 28.51
CA VAL A 102 -23.52 15.51 28.85
C VAL A 102 -23.57 16.02 30.29
N THR A 103 -22.74 15.44 31.16
CA THR A 103 -22.70 15.74 32.60
C THR A 103 -21.27 16.05 33.05
N ASP A 104 -21.15 16.55 34.28
CA ASP A 104 -19.87 16.73 34.97
C ASP A 104 -18.83 17.57 34.19
N VAL A 105 -19.33 18.52 33.38
CA VAL A 105 -18.50 19.40 32.56
C VAL A 105 -17.76 20.39 33.46
N GLN A 106 -16.44 20.35 33.42
CA GLN A 106 -15.59 21.37 34.03
C GLN A 106 -15.73 22.68 33.24
N GLU A 107 -16.69 23.54 33.61
CA GLU A 107 -17.02 24.78 32.88
C GLU A 107 -15.83 25.76 32.71
N ARG A 108 -14.82 25.71 33.58
CA ARG A 108 -13.69 26.66 33.62
C ARG A 108 -12.42 25.99 34.14
N GLY A 109 -11.26 26.55 33.77
CA GLY A 109 -9.96 26.00 34.10
C GLY A 109 -9.54 24.91 33.12
N SER A 110 -8.35 24.34 33.33
CA SER A 110 -7.72 23.44 32.36
C SER A 110 -7.05 22.26 33.08
N PRO A 111 -7.07 21.04 32.54
CA PRO A 111 -7.67 20.64 31.25
C PRO A 111 -9.22 20.66 31.28
N LEU A 112 -9.87 20.48 30.12
CA LEU A 112 -11.30 20.16 30.06
C LEU A 112 -11.51 18.73 30.53
N THR A 113 -12.49 18.52 31.40
CA THR A 113 -13.05 17.20 31.74
C THR A 113 -14.57 17.24 31.55
N ALA A 114 -15.14 16.16 31.00
CA ALA A 114 -16.59 15.99 30.83
C ALA A 114 -16.97 14.51 30.74
N ASN A 115 -18.17 14.17 31.22
CA ASN A 115 -18.80 12.86 31.02
C ASN A 115 -19.88 12.96 29.93
N VAL A 116 -19.92 11.98 29.02
CA VAL A 116 -20.94 11.88 27.96
C VAL A 116 -21.50 10.47 27.98
N THR A 117 -22.77 10.32 28.35
CA THR A 117 -23.47 9.03 28.32
C THR A 117 -24.31 8.93 27.05
N ILE A 118 -24.10 7.86 26.28
CA ILE A 118 -24.74 7.64 24.98
C ILE A 118 -25.64 6.42 25.07
N ARG A 119 -26.93 6.61 24.73
CA ARG A 119 -27.94 5.54 24.64
C ARG A 119 -28.58 5.55 23.27
N MET A 120 -29.07 4.40 22.82
CA MET A 120 -29.85 4.28 21.58
C MET A 120 -31.07 3.39 21.81
N ASP A 121 -32.27 3.88 21.51
CA ASP A 121 -33.54 3.17 21.77
C ASP A 121 -33.72 1.96 20.84
N SER A 122 -33.56 0.74 21.36
CA SER A 122 -33.66 -0.49 20.58
C SER A 122 -35.11 -0.87 20.23
N LYS A 123 -35.61 -0.44 19.07
CA LYS A 123 -36.80 -1.05 18.45
C LYS A 123 -36.43 -2.39 17.84
N LYS A 124 -36.89 -3.49 18.48
CA LYS A 124 -36.85 -4.90 18.05
C LYS A 124 -35.78 -5.20 16.99
N SER A 125 -34.62 -5.65 17.48
CA SER A 125 -33.61 -6.37 16.69
C SER A 125 -34.28 -7.21 15.59
N ILE A 126 -34.03 -6.81 14.34
CA ILE A 126 -34.22 -7.69 13.20
C ILE A 126 -32.91 -8.47 13.12
N ASN A 127 -32.97 -9.79 13.32
CA ASN A 127 -31.84 -10.69 13.11
C ASN A 127 -31.43 -10.66 11.63
N THR A 128 -30.54 -9.74 11.26
CA THR A 128 -29.73 -9.86 10.04
C THR A 128 -28.52 -10.71 10.37
N LYS A 129 -28.53 -11.96 9.88
CA LYS A 129 -27.32 -12.77 9.81
C LYS A 129 -26.28 -12.01 8.99
N ASN A 130 -25.10 -11.88 9.57
CA ASN A 130 -23.86 -11.42 8.96
C ASN A 130 -23.83 -9.99 8.41
N ASP A 131 -22.58 -9.55 8.32
CA ASP A 131 -22.02 -8.46 7.54
C ASP A 131 -21.89 -7.09 8.24
N ASP A 132 -20.64 -6.63 8.16
CA ASP A 132 -20.08 -5.31 8.44
C ASP A 132 -19.79 -4.96 9.91
N ILE A 133 -18.78 -5.65 10.46
CA ILE A 133 -17.86 -5.00 11.41
C ILE A 133 -17.20 -3.85 10.66
N ARG A 134 -17.23 -2.64 11.23
CA ARG A 134 -16.67 -1.41 10.66
C ARG A 134 -15.90 -0.63 11.78
N ALA A 135 -14.56 -0.66 11.95
CA ALA A 135 -13.77 0.14 12.96
C ALA A 135 -12.61 1.15 12.47
N ASN A 136 -12.79 2.50 12.34
CA ASN A 136 -11.86 3.48 11.65
C ASN A 136 -11.02 4.52 12.46
N TYR A 137 -9.76 4.78 12.08
CA TYR A 137 -8.71 5.57 12.78
C TYR A 137 -8.60 7.15 12.70
N ASP A 138 -7.42 7.79 13.05
CA ASP A 138 -6.79 9.10 12.56
C ASP A 138 -5.47 9.59 13.32
N ILE A 139 -4.40 10.12 12.64
CA ILE A 139 -2.98 10.34 13.09
C ILE A 139 -2.53 11.79 13.36
N GLY A 140 -1.62 11.89 14.34
CA GLY A 140 -0.72 13.03 14.49
C GLY A 140 0.52 12.65 15.30
N VAL A 141 1.59 12.20 14.64
CA VAL A 141 2.90 12.00 15.30
C VAL A 141 3.69 13.31 15.32
N GLY A 142 3.19 14.27 16.11
CA GLY A 142 3.92 15.48 16.47
C GLY A 142 4.95 15.24 17.56
N VAL A 143 6.01 14.45 17.32
CA VAL A 143 7.20 14.44 18.19
C VAL A 143 8.26 15.38 17.63
N SER A 144 8.35 16.58 18.22
CA SER A 144 9.52 17.45 18.07
C SER A 144 10.72 16.86 18.81
N PHE A 145 11.37 15.84 18.24
CA PHE A 145 12.76 15.55 18.58
C PHE A 145 13.67 16.62 17.94
N PRO A 146 14.80 16.97 18.58
CA PRO A 146 15.59 18.16 18.20
C PRO A 146 16.45 17.98 16.94
N THR A 147 16.24 16.90 16.19
CA THR A 147 16.92 16.60 14.93
C THR A 147 15.89 16.17 13.91
N LYS A 148 15.79 16.97 12.85
CA LYS A 148 15.05 16.71 11.62
C LYS A 148 15.66 15.49 10.91
N MET A 149 15.32 14.28 11.37
CA MET A 149 15.48 13.06 10.58
C MET A 149 14.13 12.81 9.94
N ASP A 150 14.10 12.90 8.62
CA ASP A 150 12.88 12.86 7.80
C ASP A 150 12.06 11.59 8.11
N ILE A 151 10.96 11.77 8.84
CA ILE A 151 9.97 10.71 9.08
C ILE A 151 9.11 10.67 7.82
N LYS A 152 9.32 9.62 7.01
CA LYS A 152 8.54 9.33 5.81
C LYS A 152 7.05 9.15 6.12
N PHE A 153 6.18 9.35 5.13
CA PHE A 153 4.76 9.13 5.31
C PHE A 153 4.44 7.62 5.40
N PRO A 154 3.46 7.20 6.21
CA PRO A 154 3.03 5.80 6.31
C PRO A 154 2.13 5.45 5.11
N VAL A 155 2.71 5.41 3.91
CA VAL A 155 2.00 5.25 2.63
C VAL A 155 1.38 3.85 2.52
N HIS A 156 2.17 2.81 2.76
CA HIS A 156 1.74 1.41 2.70
C HIS A 156 0.65 1.12 3.74
N GLU A 157 0.81 1.63 4.96
CA GLU A 157 -0.23 1.53 5.98
C GLU A 157 -1.48 2.26 5.54
N SER A 158 -1.39 3.49 5.01
CA SER A 158 -2.55 4.26 4.54
C SER A 158 -3.30 3.58 3.39
N ILE A 159 -2.58 2.90 2.48
CA ILE A 159 -3.14 2.05 1.42
C ILE A 159 -3.89 0.86 2.04
N VAL A 160 -3.27 0.15 2.97
CA VAL A 160 -3.87 -1.03 3.62
C VAL A 160 -5.06 -0.63 4.50
N VAL A 161 -4.96 0.52 5.16
CA VAL A 161 -6.04 1.18 5.90
C VAL A 161 -7.24 1.42 4.97
N ALA A 162 -7.04 2.03 3.79
CA ALA A 162 -8.10 2.23 2.80
C ALA A 162 -8.68 0.91 2.30
N ALA A 163 -7.84 -0.10 2.08
CA ALA A 163 -8.28 -1.43 1.67
C ALA A 163 -9.19 -2.09 2.73
N PHE A 164 -8.92 -1.89 4.02
CA PHE A 164 -9.85 -2.34 5.07
C PHE A 164 -11.18 -1.59 5.03
N ILE A 165 -11.25 -0.31 4.64
CA ILE A 165 -12.54 0.43 4.47
C ILE A 165 -13.41 -0.16 3.36
N GLU A 166 -12.78 -0.58 2.27
CA GLU A 166 -13.50 -1.05 1.09
C GLU A 166 -13.78 -2.57 1.13
N SER A 167 -13.30 -3.27 2.17
CA SER A 167 -13.42 -4.72 2.33
C SER A 167 -14.61 -5.20 3.19
N ASP A 168 -14.87 -6.50 3.13
CA ASP A 168 -15.79 -7.23 4.01
C ASP A 168 -15.28 -7.27 5.49
N MET A 169 -13.99 -6.98 5.79
CA MET A 169 -13.47 -6.82 7.18
C MET A 169 -13.44 -5.34 7.48
N THR A 170 -14.63 -4.74 7.39
CA THR A 170 -14.62 -3.32 7.14
C THR A 170 -14.05 -2.55 8.32
N PHE A 171 -13.50 -1.39 7.99
CA PHE A 171 -13.52 -0.25 8.87
C PHE A 171 -14.59 0.77 8.29
N PRO A 172 -15.36 1.63 9.02
CA PRO A 172 -16.28 2.56 8.37
C PRO A 172 -15.43 3.72 7.85
N ARG A 173 -15.39 4.89 8.51
CA ARG A 173 -15.03 6.08 7.73
C ARG A 173 -13.98 7.08 8.28
N GLY A 174 -13.64 7.16 9.56
CA GLY A 174 -12.54 8.07 10.00
C GLY A 174 -11.06 7.80 9.61
N THR A 175 -10.67 6.74 8.90
CA THR A 175 -9.42 6.03 9.25
C THR A 175 -8.10 6.48 8.65
N VAL A 176 -7.07 6.66 9.48
CA VAL A 176 -5.64 6.70 9.10
C VAL A 176 -4.73 6.13 10.23
N TYR A 177 -3.57 5.55 9.92
CA TYR A 177 -2.68 4.67 10.73
C TYR A 177 -2.48 4.81 12.29
N ASN A 178 -3.06 5.76 13.03
CA ASN A 178 -2.74 6.07 14.45
C ASN A 178 -3.55 5.34 15.50
N ASN A 179 -4.87 5.42 15.34
CA ASN A 179 -5.77 5.19 16.45
C ASN A 179 -6.19 3.71 16.50
N ILE A 180 -5.63 2.94 15.57
CA ILE A 180 -5.63 1.49 15.46
C ILE A 180 -5.76 0.90 16.84
N ASN A 181 -6.89 0.25 17.09
CA ASN A 181 -7.10 -0.33 18.39
C ASN A 181 -6.32 -1.65 18.48
N ASP A 182 -6.25 -2.14 19.71
CA ASP A 182 -5.41 -3.27 20.09
C ASP A 182 -5.86 -4.58 19.41
N LYS A 183 -7.09 -4.63 18.88
CA LYS A 183 -7.59 -5.77 18.08
C LYS A 183 -7.06 -5.77 16.64
N GLN A 184 -6.58 -4.64 16.12
CA GLN A 184 -6.21 -4.44 14.71
C GLN A 184 -4.70 -4.30 14.48
N TRP A 185 -3.97 -3.77 15.46
CA TRP A 185 -2.57 -3.36 15.31
C TRP A 185 -1.61 -4.45 14.81
N GLU A 186 -1.87 -5.71 15.13
CA GLU A 186 -1.04 -6.81 14.64
C GLU A 186 -1.10 -6.97 13.11
N PHE A 187 -2.17 -6.55 12.42
CA PHE A 187 -2.14 -6.45 10.96
C PHE A 187 -1.10 -5.42 10.50
N PHE A 188 -1.01 -4.27 11.17
CA PHE A 188 -0.11 -3.18 10.77
C PHE A 188 1.33 -3.42 11.20
N ARG A 189 1.57 -4.12 12.31
CA ARG A 189 2.87 -4.73 12.60
C ARG A 189 3.35 -5.69 11.52
N GLY A 190 2.42 -6.26 10.75
CA GLY A 190 2.72 -7.09 9.59
C GLY A 190 3.02 -6.25 8.36
N VAL A 191 2.31 -5.13 8.17
CA VAL A 191 2.59 -4.20 7.07
C VAL A 191 4.00 -3.63 7.20
N VAL A 192 4.40 -3.12 8.36
CA VAL A 192 5.76 -2.59 8.61
C VAL A 192 6.83 -3.69 8.61
N TRP A 193 6.47 -4.98 8.70
CA TRP A 193 7.46 -6.04 8.93
C TRP A 193 8.41 -6.25 7.76
N ASN A 194 8.01 -5.98 6.52
CA ASN A 194 8.90 -6.20 5.37
C ASN A 194 10.03 -5.14 5.34
N ASP A 195 9.71 -3.89 5.67
CA ASP A 195 10.68 -2.78 5.83
C ASP A 195 11.52 -2.96 7.10
N ASP A 196 10.97 -3.57 8.14
CA ASP A 196 11.67 -3.86 9.39
C ASP A 196 11.56 -5.34 9.81
N PRO A 197 12.19 -6.27 9.07
CA PRO A 197 12.06 -7.71 9.30
C PRO A 197 12.91 -8.18 10.48
N SER A 198 13.71 -7.27 11.04
CA SER A 198 14.44 -7.44 12.29
C SER A 198 13.68 -6.85 13.49
N CYS A 199 12.57 -6.11 13.29
CA CYS A 199 11.81 -5.37 14.32
C CYS A 199 12.61 -4.30 15.10
N LEU A 200 13.63 -3.68 14.48
CA LEU A 200 14.54 -2.68 15.05
C LEU A 200 13.97 -1.24 15.13
N LEU A 201 12.81 -0.96 14.53
CA LEU A 201 12.10 0.30 14.69
C LEU A 201 11.27 0.36 15.98
N PHE A 202 11.11 -0.76 16.68
CA PHE A 202 10.19 -0.90 17.82
C PHE A 202 10.90 -1.34 19.12
N GLU A 203 10.41 -0.83 20.24
CA GLU A 203 10.90 -1.20 21.57
C GLU A 203 10.39 -2.59 22.01
N ASP A 204 11.28 -3.44 22.53
CA ASP A 204 10.94 -4.79 23.01
C ASP A 204 10.35 -4.77 24.44
N VAL A 205 9.05 -4.46 24.51
CA VAL A 205 8.28 -4.35 25.75
C VAL A 205 7.13 -5.35 25.85
N THR A 206 6.73 -5.65 27.08
CA THR A 206 5.74 -6.68 27.39
C THR A 206 4.28 -6.27 27.16
N GLU A 207 3.98 -4.97 27.25
CA GLU A 207 2.61 -4.43 27.33
C GLU A 207 2.16 -3.62 26.10
N ASP A 208 3.08 -3.08 25.29
CA ASP A 208 2.73 -2.19 24.17
C ASP A 208 3.71 -2.29 22.98
N ASN A 209 3.32 -3.01 21.92
CA ASN A 209 4.12 -3.13 20.70
C ASN A 209 3.91 -2.00 19.67
N ARG A 210 3.43 -0.82 20.10
CA ARG A 210 3.37 0.42 19.29
C ARG A 210 4.51 1.39 19.55
N MET A 211 5.33 1.17 20.57
CA MET A 211 6.40 2.10 20.92
C MET A 211 7.52 2.03 19.90
N PHE A 212 7.68 3.09 19.12
CA PHE A 212 8.80 3.27 18.20
C PHE A 212 10.05 3.70 18.98
N GLY A 213 11.18 3.07 18.64
CA GLY A 213 12.51 3.54 19.05
C GLY A 213 12.99 4.67 18.15
N LEU A 214 14.21 5.14 18.36
CA LEU A 214 14.82 6.23 17.56
C LEU A 214 15.24 5.81 16.14
N GLY A 215 14.96 4.56 15.70
CA GLY A 215 15.33 4.02 14.40
C GLY A 215 16.84 3.86 14.12
N VAL A 216 17.70 4.22 15.08
CA VAL A 216 19.18 4.19 14.92
C VAL A 216 19.69 2.77 14.68
N GLU A 217 19.12 1.76 15.33
CA GLU A 217 19.51 0.36 15.12
C GLU A 217 19.12 -0.14 13.74
N TRP A 218 17.90 0.17 13.28
CA TRP A 218 17.44 -0.11 11.92
C TRP A 218 18.34 0.55 10.87
N LEU A 219 18.62 1.86 11.02
CA LEU A 219 19.46 2.61 10.08
C LEU A 219 20.89 2.04 10.00
N ASN A 220 21.44 1.63 11.15
CA ASN A 220 22.74 0.98 11.21
C ASN A 220 22.73 -0.41 10.55
N ALA A 221 21.69 -1.21 10.75
CA ALA A 221 21.53 -2.50 10.08
C ALA A 221 21.36 -2.33 8.56
N PHE A 222 20.52 -1.39 8.13
CA PHE A 222 20.28 -1.07 6.72
C PHE A 222 21.53 -0.58 6.00
N LYS A 223 22.32 0.33 6.60
CA LYS A 223 23.54 0.87 5.97
C LYS A 223 24.75 -0.05 6.15
N PHE A 224 25.00 -0.54 7.36
CA PHE A 224 26.27 -1.17 7.76
C PHE A 224 26.13 -2.58 8.35
N GLY A 225 24.93 -3.17 8.36
CA GLY A 225 24.71 -4.53 8.86
C GLY A 225 25.42 -5.61 8.05
N ASP A 226 25.59 -6.79 8.68
CA ASP A 226 26.10 -8.01 8.04
C ASP A 226 25.13 -8.48 6.94
N GLU A 227 25.66 -8.90 5.79
CA GLU A 227 24.88 -9.39 4.64
C GLU A 227 23.94 -10.57 4.98
N LYS A 228 24.15 -11.25 6.11
CA LYS A 228 23.34 -12.38 6.58
C LYS A 228 22.15 -11.98 7.47
N CYS A 229 22.04 -10.72 7.87
CA CYS A 229 20.93 -10.24 8.69
C CYS A 229 19.68 -9.94 7.84
N MET A 230 18.50 -10.07 8.43
CA MET A 230 17.23 -9.87 7.71
C MET A 230 17.16 -8.54 6.99
N THR A 231 17.52 -7.44 7.65
CA THR A 231 17.46 -6.08 7.07
C THR A 231 18.30 -5.97 5.79
N LYS A 232 19.52 -6.53 5.75
CA LYS A 232 20.34 -6.53 4.53
C LYS A 232 19.81 -7.46 3.46
N ARG A 233 19.37 -8.66 3.85
CA ARG A 233 18.86 -9.68 2.91
C ARG A 233 17.57 -9.23 2.22
N SER A 234 16.65 -8.59 2.94
CA SER A 234 15.38 -8.10 2.38
C SER A 234 15.57 -6.88 1.48
N HIS A 235 16.41 -5.91 1.84
CA HIS A 235 16.51 -4.66 1.05
C HIS A 235 17.55 -4.72 -0.07
N MET A 236 18.64 -5.49 0.08
CA MET A 236 19.80 -5.45 -0.82
C MET A 236 20.29 -6.84 -1.27
N GLY A 237 19.63 -7.91 -0.82
CA GLY A 237 20.10 -9.29 -0.95
C GLY A 237 19.10 -10.26 -1.55
N ASP A 238 19.20 -11.51 -1.13
CA ASP A 238 18.48 -12.67 -1.66
C ASP A 238 17.02 -12.79 -1.20
N LEU A 239 16.53 -11.86 -0.36
CA LEU A 239 15.14 -11.78 0.09
C LEU A 239 14.40 -10.52 -0.44
N GLN A 240 14.95 -9.78 -1.41
CA GLN A 240 14.27 -8.64 -2.07
C GLN A 240 12.87 -8.94 -2.62
N PHE A 241 12.55 -10.21 -2.89
CA PHE A 241 11.20 -10.61 -3.24
C PHE A 241 10.17 -10.36 -2.12
N PHE A 242 10.58 -10.05 -0.88
CA PHE A 242 9.71 -9.54 0.17
C PHE A 242 9.10 -8.17 -0.18
N HIS A 243 9.77 -7.36 -1.00
CA HIS A 243 9.28 -6.08 -1.51
C HIS A 243 8.76 -6.18 -2.95
N GLY A 244 8.41 -7.40 -3.38
CA GLY A 244 8.06 -7.67 -4.78
C GLY A 244 9.21 -7.47 -5.78
N MET A 245 10.46 -7.34 -5.32
CA MET A 245 11.64 -7.05 -6.15
C MET A 245 12.42 -8.32 -6.53
N GLY A 246 13.19 -8.24 -7.60
CA GLY A 246 14.18 -9.25 -7.97
C GLY A 246 15.44 -9.14 -7.13
N SER A 247 16.04 -10.26 -6.77
CA SER A 247 17.21 -10.27 -5.86
C SER A 247 18.51 -9.81 -6.51
N VAL A 248 18.62 -9.90 -7.84
CA VAL A 248 19.80 -9.49 -8.61
C VAL A 248 19.40 -8.97 -9.98
N MET A 249 20.25 -8.10 -10.53
CA MET A 249 20.19 -7.69 -11.94
C MET A 249 20.16 -8.90 -12.87
N GLY A 250 19.18 -8.93 -13.78
CA GLY A 250 19.00 -10.03 -14.74
C GLY A 250 18.33 -11.29 -14.19
N GLU A 251 17.82 -11.29 -12.94
CA GLU A 251 16.97 -12.40 -12.45
C GLU A 251 15.78 -12.61 -13.40
N LYS A 252 15.38 -13.87 -13.62
CA LYS A 252 14.21 -14.13 -14.48
C LYS A 252 12.93 -13.77 -13.72
N PRO A 253 11.96 -13.11 -14.36
CA PRO A 253 10.72 -12.71 -13.69
C PRO A 253 9.90 -13.92 -13.19
N GLN A 254 10.06 -15.10 -13.79
CA GLN A 254 9.45 -16.34 -13.31
C GLN A 254 10.09 -16.87 -12.00
N GLU A 255 11.37 -16.55 -11.74
CA GLU A 255 12.09 -16.93 -10.53
C GLU A 255 11.66 -16.01 -9.38
N THR A 256 11.70 -14.68 -9.57
CA THR A 256 11.17 -13.70 -8.62
C THR A 256 9.72 -13.97 -8.24
N ARG A 257 8.81 -14.11 -9.23
CA ARG A 257 7.39 -14.42 -9.00
C ARG A 257 7.20 -15.74 -8.22
N LYS A 258 8.02 -16.76 -8.47
CA LYS A 258 7.95 -18.02 -7.73
C LYS A 258 8.32 -17.82 -6.25
N ASN A 259 9.34 -17.01 -5.96
CA ASN A 259 9.76 -16.74 -4.58
C ASN A 259 8.70 -15.93 -3.83
N ILE A 260 8.16 -14.87 -4.45
CA ILE A 260 6.98 -14.11 -3.99
C ILE A 260 5.83 -15.05 -3.62
N LEU A 261 5.40 -15.91 -4.55
CA LEU A 261 4.25 -16.80 -4.35
C LEU A 261 4.51 -17.87 -3.28
N THR A 262 5.75 -18.35 -3.13
CA THR A 262 6.13 -19.32 -2.08
C THR A 262 6.00 -18.69 -0.70
N TRP A 263 6.52 -17.47 -0.53
CA TRP A 263 6.45 -16.75 0.74
C TRP A 263 5.02 -16.29 1.07
N MET A 264 4.28 -15.78 0.08
CA MET A 264 2.83 -15.51 0.21
C MET A 264 2.02 -16.76 0.59
N GLU A 265 2.36 -17.95 0.08
CA GLU A 265 1.70 -19.21 0.46
C GLU A 265 1.87 -19.51 1.95
N VAL A 266 3.09 -19.36 2.48
CA VAL A 266 3.40 -19.63 3.88
C VAL A 266 2.72 -18.61 4.79
N MET A 267 2.89 -17.31 4.52
CA MET A 267 2.32 -16.23 5.33
C MET A 267 0.78 -16.26 5.33
N TYR A 268 0.14 -16.48 4.17
CA TYR A 268 -1.33 -16.54 4.10
C TYR A 268 -1.89 -17.78 4.82
N LYS A 269 -1.22 -18.93 4.74
CA LYS A 269 -1.65 -20.15 5.45
C LYS A 269 -1.51 -20.00 6.96
N LEU A 270 -0.41 -19.41 7.43
CA LEU A 270 -0.18 -19.05 8.82
C LEU A 270 -1.28 -18.09 9.32
N ALA A 271 -1.56 -17.05 8.54
CA ALA A 271 -2.63 -16.10 8.82
C ALA A 271 -4.02 -16.75 8.92
N CYS A 272 -4.33 -17.69 8.02
CA CYS A 272 -5.57 -18.44 8.10
C CYS A 272 -5.63 -19.29 9.38
N GLY A 273 -4.52 -19.97 9.70
CA GLY A 273 -4.33 -20.75 10.93
C GLY A 273 -4.98 -22.14 10.91
N ASP A 274 -5.51 -22.56 9.76
CA ASP A 274 -6.20 -23.83 9.51
C ASP A 274 -5.76 -24.51 8.20
N GLN A 275 -4.70 -24.01 7.54
CA GLN A 275 -4.23 -24.48 6.22
C GLN A 275 -2.87 -25.20 6.24
N GLY A 276 -2.46 -25.71 7.41
CA GLY A 276 -1.27 -26.57 7.55
C GLY A 276 0.07 -25.84 7.60
N VAL A 277 0.08 -24.62 8.14
CA VAL A 277 1.28 -23.89 8.59
C VAL A 277 0.98 -23.33 9.98
N SER A 278 1.92 -23.47 10.91
CA SER A 278 1.87 -23.01 12.31
C SER A 278 3.05 -22.10 12.65
N GLU A 279 2.91 -21.27 13.67
CA GLU A 279 3.98 -20.35 14.09
C GLU A 279 5.24 -21.07 14.63
N ASP A 280 5.08 -22.30 15.11
CA ASP A 280 6.17 -23.16 15.60
C ASP A 280 6.93 -23.91 14.49
N ASP A 281 6.45 -23.88 13.24
CA ASP A 281 7.10 -24.58 12.12
C ASP A 281 8.49 -23.97 11.84
N THR A 282 9.49 -24.81 11.55
CA THR A 282 10.86 -24.32 11.29
C THR A 282 10.98 -23.72 9.89
N LEU A 283 11.86 -22.74 9.72
CA LEU A 283 12.09 -22.09 8.43
C LEU A 283 12.58 -23.07 7.34
N ASP A 284 13.32 -24.13 7.71
CA ASP A 284 13.75 -25.18 6.76
C ASP A 284 12.57 -26.04 6.26
N ASP A 285 11.54 -26.25 7.09
CA ASP A 285 10.37 -27.07 6.75
C ASP A 285 9.38 -26.33 5.82
N VAL A 286 9.15 -25.03 6.06
CA VAL A 286 8.18 -24.23 5.30
C VAL A 286 8.77 -23.39 4.18
N LEU A 287 10.05 -22.98 4.30
CA LEU A 287 10.75 -22.10 3.36
C LEU A 287 12.12 -22.71 2.97
N PRO A 288 12.14 -23.95 2.44
CA PRO A 288 13.36 -24.70 2.21
C PRO A 288 14.32 -23.98 1.26
N GLY A 289 15.55 -23.75 1.73
CA GLY A 289 16.61 -23.09 0.97
C GLY A 289 16.63 -21.56 1.04
N PHE A 290 15.62 -20.91 1.64
CA PHE A 290 15.64 -19.45 1.87
C PHE A 290 16.42 -19.04 3.14
N PHE A 291 16.73 -20.00 4.01
CA PHE A 291 17.52 -19.76 5.22
C PHE A 291 18.59 -20.86 5.34
N THR A 292 19.74 -20.52 5.92
CA THR A 292 20.84 -21.48 6.13
C THR A 292 21.19 -21.57 7.61
N LYS A 293 22.29 -22.24 7.96
CA LYS A 293 22.81 -22.24 9.34
C LYS A 293 23.64 -20.97 9.65
N GLU A 294 23.96 -20.19 8.62
CA GLU A 294 24.75 -18.95 8.69
C GLU A 294 23.88 -17.69 8.71
N THR A 295 22.63 -17.75 8.21
CA THR A 295 21.71 -16.61 8.23
C THR A 295 21.21 -16.29 9.64
N VAL A 296 20.78 -15.05 9.87
CA VAL A 296 20.11 -14.62 11.11
C VAL A 296 18.73 -14.04 10.75
N PRO A 297 17.62 -14.73 11.08
CA PRO A 297 17.54 -16.02 11.77
C PRO A 297 18.04 -17.20 10.93
N SER A 298 18.33 -18.31 11.60
CA SER A 298 18.82 -19.54 10.97
C SER A 298 17.66 -20.43 10.53
N LYS A 299 17.92 -21.38 9.64
CA LYS A 299 16.91 -22.33 9.15
C LYS A 299 16.17 -23.15 10.23
N SER A 300 16.78 -23.33 11.41
CA SER A 300 16.16 -24.03 12.55
C SER A 300 15.37 -23.13 13.50
N SER A 301 15.30 -21.83 13.22
CA SER A 301 14.38 -20.91 13.90
C SER A 301 12.94 -21.17 13.46
N SER A 302 11.96 -20.78 14.27
CA SER A 302 10.53 -20.89 13.93
C SER A 302 10.03 -19.69 13.11
N LEU A 303 8.85 -19.82 12.49
CA LEU A 303 8.12 -18.69 11.92
C LEU A 303 7.82 -17.61 12.97
N ARG A 304 7.55 -17.99 14.22
CA ARG A 304 7.36 -17.06 15.34
C ARG A 304 8.62 -16.24 15.62
N ASP A 305 9.79 -16.89 15.65
CA ASP A 305 11.07 -16.21 15.88
C ASP A 305 11.38 -15.20 14.76
N LEU A 306 11.09 -15.55 13.50
CA LEU A 306 11.22 -14.66 12.35
C LEU A 306 10.28 -13.43 12.47
N ILE A 307 9.00 -13.66 12.79
CA ILE A 307 7.95 -12.63 12.76
C ILE A 307 7.99 -11.69 13.99
N LEU A 308 8.56 -12.14 15.11
CA LEU A 308 8.80 -11.30 16.30
C LEU A 308 10.19 -10.64 16.31
N ALA A 309 11.18 -11.33 15.73
CA ALA A 309 12.58 -10.90 15.66
C ALA A 309 13.11 -10.35 17.01
N THR A 310 13.54 -9.08 17.08
CA THR A 310 14.04 -8.47 18.33
C THR A 310 12.96 -8.07 19.33
N THR A 311 11.67 -8.22 19.01
CA THR A 311 10.54 -7.84 19.88
C THR A 311 9.71 -9.02 20.45
N PRO A 312 10.33 -10.08 21.01
CA PRO A 312 9.61 -11.28 21.44
C PRO A 312 8.83 -11.12 22.75
N LYS A 313 9.03 -10.05 23.54
CA LYS A 313 8.42 -9.93 24.88
C LYS A 313 6.93 -9.60 24.87
N TYR A 314 6.38 -9.09 23.76
CA TYR A 314 4.99 -8.64 23.72
C TYR A 314 4.01 -9.81 23.90
N LYS A 315 3.34 -9.85 25.06
CA LYS A 315 2.56 -11.02 25.51
C LYS A 315 1.29 -11.30 24.70
N ALA A 316 0.82 -10.32 23.92
CA ALA A 316 -0.43 -10.38 23.17
C ALA A 316 -0.21 -10.45 21.64
N ALA A 317 1.00 -10.81 21.20
CA ALA A 317 1.34 -10.91 19.78
C ALA A 317 0.46 -11.92 19.03
N ASP A 318 -0.29 -11.43 18.04
CA ASP A 318 -1.12 -12.23 17.13
C ASP A 318 -0.36 -12.45 15.81
N ILE A 319 0.48 -13.50 15.80
CA ILE A 319 1.32 -13.87 14.65
C ILE A 319 0.49 -14.09 13.38
N ARG A 320 -0.77 -14.52 13.50
CA ARG A 320 -1.65 -14.76 12.35
C ARG A 320 -2.04 -13.44 11.69
N LYS A 321 -2.39 -12.43 12.47
CA LYS A 321 -2.64 -11.07 11.93
C LYS A 321 -1.38 -10.46 11.35
N ARG A 322 -0.24 -10.64 12.01
CA ARG A 322 1.05 -10.14 11.52
C ARG A 322 1.46 -10.78 10.19
N ALA A 323 1.33 -12.09 10.07
CA ALA A 323 1.53 -12.80 8.80
C ALA A 323 0.56 -12.33 7.70
N PHE A 324 -0.67 -11.93 8.04
CA PHE A 324 -1.59 -11.37 7.06
C PHE A 324 -1.17 -9.97 6.60
N GLY A 325 -0.70 -9.11 7.51
CA GLY A 325 -0.17 -7.80 7.18
C GLY A 325 1.02 -7.85 6.21
N ILE A 326 1.92 -8.82 6.41
CA ILE A 326 3.04 -9.11 5.48
C ILE A 326 2.51 -9.36 4.07
N CYS A 327 1.43 -10.13 3.91
CA CYS A 327 0.81 -10.34 2.60
C CYS A 327 0.24 -9.07 1.97
N LEU A 328 -0.23 -8.10 2.78
CA LEU A 328 -0.80 -6.86 2.27
C LEU A 328 0.29 -5.87 1.83
N HIS A 329 1.38 -5.77 2.59
CA HIS A 329 2.56 -4.97 2.20
C HIS A 329 3.14 -5.43 0.86
N MET A 330 3.29 -6.75 0.67
CA MET A 330 3.75 -7.28 -0.62
C MET A 330 2.86 -6.90 -1.80
N ILE A 331 1.57 -6.69 -1.57
CA ILE A 331 0.66 -6.22 -2.62
C ILE A 331 0.88 -4.72 -2.86
N SER A 332 1.03 -3.89 -1.81
CA SER A 332 1.30 -2.45 -1.98
C SER A 332 2.62 -2.17 -2.68
N ASP A 333 3.73 -2.76 -2.21
CA ASP A 333 5.04 -2.67 -2.86
C ASP A 333 4.98 -3.10 -4.31
N SER A 334 4.25 -4.19 -4.60
CA SER A 334 4.15 -4.67 -5.98
C SER A 334 3.46 -3.68 -6.93
N TYR A 335 2.85 -2.59 -6.48
CA TYR A 335 2.36 -1.50 -7.32
C TYR A 335 3.19 -0.21 -7.21
N ALA A 336 4.09 -0.10 -6.24
CA ALA A 336 5.05 1.00 -6.14
C ALA A 336 6.05 0.94 -7.30
N LEU A 337 6.24 2.07 -8.00
CA LEU A 337 7.06 2.11 -9.22
C LEU A 337 8.57 2.02 -8.95
N GLY A 338 9.01 2.25 -7.71
CA GLY A 338 10.37 1.93 -7.27
C GLY A 338 10.67 0.42 -7.26
N HIS A 339 9.63 -0.39 -7.09
CA HIS A 339 9.72 -1.83 -6.86
C HIS A 339 9.39 -2.66 -8.11
N THR A 340 8.37 -2.27 -8.89
CA THR A 340 8.02 -2.96 -10.14
C THR A 340 7.59 -2.01 -11.27
N GLN A 341 7.97 -2.35 -12.50
CA GLN A 341 7.40 -1.75 -13.69
C GLN A 341 6.14 -2.53 -14.10
N ARG A 342 5.01 -1.84 -14.20
CA ARG A 342 3.75 -2.41 -14.70
C ARG A 342 3.30 -1.78 -16.02
N ARG A 343 2.45 -2.51 -16.74
CA ARG A 343 1.76 -2.06 -17.95
C ARG A 343 0.71 -1.02 -17.61
N LEU A 344 0.96 0.24 -17.94
CA LEU A 344 -0.03 1.31 -17.82
C LEU A 344 -1.19 1.08 -18.79
N ARG A 345 -2.43 1.05 -18.29
CA ARG A 345 -3.65 0.79 -19.08
C ARG A 345 -4.30 2.06 -19.62
N ASN A 346 -4.07 3.21 -18.99
CA ASN A 346 -4.58 4.52 -19.40
C ASN A 346 -3.45 5.53 -19.79
N PRO A 347 -2.61 5.23 -20.81
CA PRO A 347 -1.51 6.11 -21.23
C PRO A 347 -1.97 7.47 -21.80
N SER A 348 -3.27 7.67 -21.98
CA SER A 348 -3.89 8.97 -22.34
C SER A 348 -3.96 9.95 -21.17
N ASP A 349 -3.85 9.49 -19.93
CA ASP A 349 -3.98 10.31 -18.72
C ASP A 349 -2.63 10.69 -18.11
N LEU A 350 -1.55 10.06 -18.57
CA LEU A 350 -0.17 10.49 -18.32
C LEU A 350 0.07 11.86 -18.97
N ILE A 351 0.44 12.85 -18.15
CA ILE A 351 0.82 14.19 -18.58
C ILE A 351 2.35 14.35 -18.68
N GLU A 352 2.83 15.55 -18.99
CA GLU A 352 4.26 15.83 -18.94
C GLU A 352 4.81 15.63 -17.52
N ARG A 353 6.10 15.27 -17.42
CA ARG A 353 6.78 15.14 -16.14
C ARG A 353 6.78 16.46 -15.39
N ASP A 354 6.80 16.40 -14.07
CA ASP A 354 6.93 17.60 -13.25
C ASP A 354 8.35 18.21 -13.31
N THR A 355 8.56 19.30 -12.58
CA THR A 355 9.84 20.03 -12.54
C THR A 355 10.97 19.25 -11.86
N ALA A 356 10.67 18.22 -11.07
CA ALA A 356 11.67 17.31 -10.50
C ALA A 356 11.93 16.10 -11.43
N GLY A 357 11.12 15.93 -12.46
CA GLY A 357 11.27 14.90 -13.48
C GLY A 357 10.48 13.64 -13.19
N TYR A 358 9.51 13.64 -12.27
CA TYR A 358 8.67 12.47 -11.94
C TYR A 358 7.43 12.36 -12.83
N ILE A 359 6.83 11.18 -12.91
CA ILE A 359 5.59 10.99 -13.70
C ILE A 359 4.37 11.56 -12.96
N ARG A 360 3.45 12.17 -13.70
CA ARG A 360 2.19 12.71 -13.16
C ARG A 360 1.02 12.35 -14.08
N PHE A 361 -0.18 12.37 -13.51
CA PHE A 361 -1.45 12.12 -14.21
C PHE A 361 -2.30 13.39 -14.23
N LYS A 362 -3.33 13.43 -15.08
CA LYS A 362 -4.29 14.56 -15.09
C LYS A 362 -4.96 14.70 -13.70
N PRO A 363 -5.36 15.92 -13.30
CA PRO A 363 -6.19 16.12 -12.11
C PRO A 363 -7.39 15.17 -12.07
N ASP A 364 -7.74 14.71 -10.88
CA ASP A 364 -8.83 13.75 -10.60
C ASP A 364 -8.69 12.36 -11.29
N THR A 365 -7.54 12.07 -11.91
CA THR A 365 -7.20 10.75 -12.49
C THR A 365 -5.99 10.13 -11.81
N TYR A 366 -5.76 8.84 -12.06
CA TYR A 366 -4.62 8.08 -11.53
C TYR A 366 -4.10 7.11 -12.60
N GLY A 367 -2.89 6.60 -12.45
CA GLY A 367 -2.38 5.53 -13.31
C GLY A 367 -3.03 4.19 -13.00
N ASP A 368 -3.73 3.58 -13.95
CA ASP A 368 -4.25 2.20 -13.84
C ASP A 368 -3.19 1.21 -14.31
N TRP A 369 -2.61 0.48 -13.37
CA TRP A 369 -1.48 -0.42 -13.60
C TRP A 369 -1.92 -1.89 -13.70
N GLY A 370 -1.49 -2.55 -14.77
CA GLY A 370 -1.80 -3.94 -15.07
C GLY A 370 -0.66 -4.91 -14.78
N SER A 371 -0.36 -5.75 -15.77
CA SER A 371 0.65 -6.80 -15.71
C SER A 371 2.07 -6.28 -15.48
N ILE A 372 2.87 -7.07 -14.78
CA ILE A 372 4.27 -6.75 -14.45
C ILE A 372 5.15 -6.96 -15.69
N ILE A 373 5.82 -5.89 -16.10
CA ILE A 373 6.82 -5.86 -17.17
C ILE A 373 8.22 -6.15 -16.58
N CYS A 374 8.52 -5.65 -15.38
CA CYS A 374 9.80 -5.89 -14.71
C CYS A 374 9.58 -5.92 -13.18
N PHE A 375 10.25 -6.84 -12.49
CA PHE A 375 10.49 -6.72 -11.05
C PHE A 375 11.87 -6.08 -10.90
N HIS A 376 11.96 -4.88 -10.34
CA HIS A 376 13.24 -4.20 -10.24
C HIS A 376 14.14 -4.87 -9.20
N ALA A 377 15.45 -4.66 -9.28
CA ALA A 377 16.40 -5.01 -8.23
C ALA A 377 16.92 -3.71 -7.60
N TYR A 378 16.96 -3.65 -6.27
CA TYR A 378 17.29 -2.43 -5.51
C TYR A 378 18.74 -1.98 -5.71
N ASN A 379 19.65 -2.94 -5.88
CA ASN A 379 21.06 -2.66 -6.10
C ASN A 379 21.25 -1.86 -7.41
N ASP A 380 21.97 -0.74 -7.30
CA ASP A 380 22.21 0.25 -8.35
C ASP A 380 20.98 1.08 -8.80
N GLN A 381 19.86 1.06 -8.07
CA GLN A 381 18.76 2.02 -8.31
C GLN A 381 19.15 3.45 -7.92
N ASP A 382 18.52 4.43 -8.57
CA ASP A 382 18.47 5.80 -8.08
C ASP A 382 17.62 5.86 -6.80
N GLY A 383 18.28 6.11 -5.67
CA GLY A 383 17.65 6.12 -4.35
C GLY A 383 16.65 7.25 -4.13
N ASP A 384 16.82 8.39 -4.79
CA ASP A 384 15.88 9.51 -4.69
C ASP A 384 14.59 9.18 -5.47
N ARG A 385 14.73 8.56 -6.64
CA ARG A 385 13.59 8.06 -7.44
C ARG A 385 12.88 6.89 -6.79
N HIS A 386 13.62 5.92 -6.25
CA HIS A 386 13.04 4.82 -5.47
C HIS A 386 12.22 5.39 -4.30
N SER A 387 12.82 6.28 -3.49
CA SER A 387 12.16 6.90 -2.35
C SER A 387 10.91 7.71 -2.74
N HIS A 388 10.91 8.39 -3.89
CA HIS A 388 9.75 9.16 -4.36
C HIS A 388 8.53 8.28 -4.70
N TYR A 389 8.72 7.06 -5.22
CA TYR A 389 7.61 6.15 -5.57
C TYR A 389 7.23 5.16 -4.44
N ASP A 390 7.95 5.21 -3.33
CA ASP A 390 7.69 4.49 -2.09
C ASP A 390 7.05 5.38 -1.00
N ASP A 391 7.24 6.71 -1.12
CA ASP A 391 6.74 7.73 -0.20
C ASP A 391 5.71 8.65 -0.89
N LYS A 392 5.30 9.73 -0.21
CA LYS A 392 4.46 10.79 -0.77
C LYS A 392 5.19 12.13 -0.77
N ASP A 393 5.22 12.80 -1.94
CA ASP A 393 5.48 14.24 -2.00
C ASP A 393 4.25 15.03 -1.50
N GLY A 394 4.39 15.89 -0.48
CA GLY A 394 3.36 16.86 -0.10
C GLY A 394 3.26 17.12 1.41
N GLU A 395 2.39 18.04 1.81
CA GLU A 395 2.17 18.41 3.23
C GLU A 395 0.92 17.76 3.87
N GLN A 396 0.02 17.19 3.06
CA GLN A 396 -1.25 16.63 3.54
C GLN A 396 -1.29 15.12 3.33
N ASP A 397 -1.55 14.37 4.41
CA ASP A 397 -1.74 12.92 4.36
C ASP A 397 -2.92 12.53 3.44
N PRO A 398 -2.85 11.40 2.71
CA PRO A 398 -4.02 10.89 2.00
C PRO A 398 -5.09 10.49 3.02
N ALA A 399 -6.35 10.85 2.79
CA ALA A 399 -7.48 10.47 3.63
C ALA A 399 -8.06 9.12 3.15
N PRO A 400 -7.76 7.98 3.81
CA PRO A 400 -8.11 6.62 3.36
C PRO A 400 -9.60 6.40 3.09
N ARG A 401 -10.46 7.14 3.80
CA ARG A 401 -11.92 7.17 3.62
C ARG A 401 -12.40 7.66 2.26
N ASP A 402 -11.52 8.35 1.54
CA ASP A 402 -11.70 8.81 0.18
C ASP A 402 -10.48 8.39 -0.65
N VAL A 403 -10.64 7.27 -1.34
CA VAL A 403 -9.61 6.72 -2.23
C VAL A 403 -9.13 7.70 -3.30
N THR A 404 -9.85 8.79 -3.60
CA THR A 404 -9.38 9.81 -4.56
C THR A 404 -8.18 10.62 -4.04
N THR A 405 -7.96 10.68 -2.72
CA THR A 405 -6.77 11.33 -2.12
C THR A 405 -5.45 10.59 -2.37
N PHE A 406 -5.52 9.38 -2.94
CA PHE A 406 -4.36 8.57 -3.35
C PHE A 406 -4.02 8.71 -4.84
N ASN A 407 -4.75 9.53 -5.60
CA ASN A 407 -4.59 9.63 -7.05
C ASN A 407 -3.17 10.08 -7.46
N GLU A 408 -2.51 10.89 -6.63
CA GLU A 408 -1.15 11.39 -6.85
C GLU A 408 -0.06 10.35 -6.50
N ILE A 409 -0.40 9.35 -5.68
CA ILE A 409 0.52 8.26 -5.28
C ILE A 409 0.45 7.17 -6.34
N VAL A 410 1.52 7.03 -7.11
CA VAL A 410 1.59 6.09 -8.24
C VAL A 410 1.40 4.65 -7.75
N GLY A 411 0.40 3.96 -8.30
CA GLY A 411 0.11 2.55 -7.96
C GLY A 411 -0.86 2.35 -6.80
N ALA A 412 -0.99 3.33 -5.88
CA ALA A 412 -1.80 3.19 -4.67
C ALA A 412 -3.25 2.78 -4.93
N ARG A 413 -3.90 3.33 -5.96
CA ARG A 413 -5.29 2.97 -6.32
C ARG A 413 -5.44 1.49 -6.70
N ASN A 414 -4.48 0.90 -7.41
CA ASN A 414 -4.50 -0.53 -7.74
C ASN A 414 -4.10 -1.39 -6.52
N ALA A 415 -3.17 -0.91 -5.69
CA ALA A 415 -2.81 -1.56 -4.43
C ALA A 415 -4.00 -1.66 -3.47
N ILE A 416 -4.77 -0.58 -3.28
CA ILE A 416 -5.99 -0.58 -2.45
C ILE A 416 -6.95 -1.67 -2.92
N VAL A 417 -7.21 -1.75 -4.24
CA VAL A 417 -8.09 -2.78 -4.83
C VAL A 417 -7.55 -4.19 -4.60
N GLY A 418 -6.25 -4.41 -4.82
CA GLY A 418 -5.61 -5.72 -4.61
C GLY A 418 -5.63 -6.16 -3.14
N CYS A 419 -5.30 -5.25 -2.22
CA CYS A 419 -5.39 -5.51 -0.79
C CYS A 419 -6.84 -5.76 -0.35
N THR A 420 -7.82 -5.04 -0.89
CA THR A 420 -9.25 -5.21 -0.59
C THR A 420 -9.70 -6.64 -0.90
N GLU A 421 -9.39 -7.15 -2.10
CA GLU A 421 -9.75 -8.52 -2.46
C GLU A 421 -8.97 -9.57 -1.65
N MET A 422 -7.70 -9.30 -1.31
CA MET A 422 -6.93 -10.16 -0.42
C MET A 422 -7.55 -10.26 1.00
N ILE A 423 -8.05 -9.14 1.55
CA ILE A 423 -8.79 -9.09 2.82
C ILE A 423 -10.09 -9.89 2.71
N ASN A 424 -10.85 -9.72 1.63
CA ASN A 424 -12.07 -10.47 1.35
C ASN A 424 -11.82 -11.99 1.29
N LEU A 425 -10.75 -12.41 0.62
CA LEU A 425 -10.33 -13.81 0.53
C LEU A 425 -9.93 -14.38 1.90
N PHE A 426 -9.25 -13.59 2.74
CA PHE A 426 -8.84 -13.94 4.11
C PHE A 426 -10.02 -14.15 5.07
N ILE A 427 -11.03 -13.28 5.05
CA ILE A 427 -12.25 -13.43 5.87
C ILE A 427 -12.97 -14.72 5.51
N LYS A 428 -13.13 -14.96 4.20
CA LYS A 428 -13.75 -16.17 3.64
C LYS A 428 -12.93 -17.43 3.92
N LYS A 429 -11.74 -17.30 4.54
CA LYS A 429 -10.73 -18.34 4.78
C LYS A 429 -10.50 -19.17 3.53
N THR A 430 -10.37 -18.48 2.39
CA THR A 430 -10.34 -19.10 1.07
C THR A 430 -9.12 -20.02 0.98
N PRO A 431 -9.29 -21.34 0.74
CA PRO A 431 -8.15 -22.23 0.70
C PRO A 431 -7.18 -21.84 -0.42
N TRP A 432 -5.88 -21.79 -0.13
CA TRP A 432 -4.84 -21.27 -1.04
C TRP A 432 -5.00 -21.76 -2.49
N LYS A 433 -5.10 -23.08 -2.66
CA LYS A 433 -5.24 -23.75 -3.98
C LYS A 433 -6.60 -23.58 -4.67
N LYS A 434 -7.61 -23.01 -4.00
CA LYS A 434 -8.99 -22.87 -4.50
C LYS A 434 -9.36 -21.44 -4.95
N GLY A 435 -8.53 -20.44 -4.63
CA GLY A 435 -8.78 -19.05 -5.05
C GLY A 435 -7.55 -18.16 -4.93
N VAL A 436 -6.95 -18.08 -3.74
CA VAL A 436 -5.89 -17.11 -3.41
C VAL A 436 -4.68 -17.22 -4.33
N LYS A 437 -4.19 -18.44 -4.58
CA LYS A 437 -3.09 -18.65 -5.52
C LYS A 437 -3.42 -18.09 -6.91
N LYS A 438 -4.64 -18.36 -7.40
CA LYS A 438 -5.10 -17.91 -8.72
C LYS A 438 -5.20 -16.39 -8.77
N PHE A 439 -5.79 -15.75 -7.77
CA PHE A 439 -5.85 -14.29 -7.65
C PHE A 439 -4.46 -13.65 -7.71
N LEU A 440 -3.52 -14.16 -6.91
CA LEU A 440 -2.14 -13.68 -6.92
C LEU A 440 -1.41 -13.96 -8.25
N GLU A 441 -1.73 -15.06 -8.93
CA GLU A 441 -1.09 -15.46 -10.20
C GLU A 441 -1.66 -14.77 -11.45
N ASP A 442 -2.97 -14.51 -11.48
CA ASP A 442 -3.70 -14.03 -12.66
C ASP A 442 -4.01 -12.52 -12.59
N GLU A 443 -3.97 -11.91 -11.39
CA GLU A 443 -4.37 -10.51 -11.18
C GLU A 443 -3.25 -9.65 -10.55
N ILE A 444 -2.66 -10.06 -9.43
CA ILE A 444 -1.63 -9.25 -8.73
C ILE A 444 -0.25 -9.39 -9.37
N PHE A 445 0.32 -10.59 -9.41
CA PHE A 445 1.67 -10.88 -9.93
C PHE A 445 1.62 -11.48 -11.34
N VAL A 446 0.61 -11.09 -12.13
CA VAL A 446 0.48 -11.50 -13.53
C VAL A 446 1.61 -10.90 -14.36
N LEU A 447 2.37 -11.77 -15.03
CA LEU A 447 3.48 -11.34 -15.89
C LEU A 447 2.94 -10.89 -17.23
N ASP A 448 3.53 -9.82 -17.74
CA ASP A 448 3.23 -9.31 -19.06
C ASP A 448 3.75 -10.24 -20.18
N ARG A 449 3.21 -10.11 -21.39
CA ARG A 449 3.73 -10.80 -22.58
C ARG A 449 5.13 -10.32 -22.98
N ASP A 450 5.44 -9.05 -22.68
CA ASP A 450 6.73 -8.41 -22.99
C ASP A 450 7.62 -8.31 -21.72
N VAL A 451 7.41 -9.21 -20.75
CA VAL A 451 8.10 -9.22 -19.45
C VAL A 451 9.62 -9.43 -19.61
N LYS A 452 10.39 -8.69 -18.81
CA LYS A 452 11.84 -8.59 -18.87
C LYS A 452 12.51 -9.16 -17.60
N PRO A 453 13.79 -9.56 -17.67
CA PRO A 453 14.63 -9.79 -16.49
C PRO A 453 14.78 -8.52 -15.64
N SER A 454 15.05 -8.68 -14.35
CA SER A 454 15.19 -7.58 -13.39
C SER A 454 16.22 -6.53 -13.79
N ASP A 455 15.86 -5.26 -13.60
CA ASP A 455 16.71 -4.08 -13.83
C ASP A 455 16.66 -3.10 -12.64
N HIS A 456 17.49 -2.06 -12.67
CA HIS A 456 17.57 -1.03 -11.62
C HIS A 456 16.90 0.30 -12.04
N PHE A 457 16.14 0.29 -13.13
CA PHE A 457 15.40 1.49 -13.53
C PHE A 457 14.16 1.63 -12.66
N THR A 458 13.62 2.83 -12.60
CA THR A 458 12.32 3.12 -11.98
C THR A 458 11.40 3.64 -13.07
N ASP A 459 11.07 4.93 -13.06
CA ASP A 459 10.18 5.57 -14.02
C ASP A 459 10.85 5.95 -15.37
N GLU A 460 12.17 5.84 -15.52
CA GLU A 460 12.86 5.97 -16.83
C GLU A 460 12.31 4.97 -17.85
N SER A 461 12.05 3.76 -17.36
CA SER A 461 11.59 2.61 -18.14
C SER A 461 10.17 2.81 -18.68
N VAL A 462 9.30 3.46 -17.89
CA VAL A 462 7.88 3.70 -18.21
C VAL A 462 7.74 4.65 -19.38
N VAL A 463 8.46 5.77 -19.36
CA VAL A 463 8.39 6.80 -20.40
C VAL A 463 8.85 6.24 -21.74
N SER A 464 10.01 5.59 -21.77
CA SER A 464 10.54 4.95 -23.00
C SER A 464 9.54 3.97 -23.62
N TYR A 465 8.83 3.21 -22.77
CA TYR A 465 7.79 2.28 -23.18
C TYR A 465 6.50 2.97 -23.69
N VAL A 466 5.99 4.00 -22.99
CA VAL A 466 4.74 4.69 -23.38
C VAL A 466 4.90 5.46 -24.69
N TYR A 467 6.05 6.12 -24.90
CA TYR A 467 6.30 6.82 -26.18
C TYR A 467 6.44 5.84 -27.35
N ALA A 468 7.12 4.70 -27.16
CA ALA A 468 7.18 3.65 -28.19
C ALA A 468 5.79 3.16 -28.61
N GLN A 469 4.85 3.01 -27.67
CA GLN A 469 3.46 2.67 -28.01
C GLN A 469 2.69 3.78 -28.72
N ARG A 470 2.91 5.05 -28.36
CA ARG A 470 2.29 6.19 -29.07
C ARG A 470 2.77 6.25 -30.53
N ASP A 471 4.04 5.92 -30.77
CA ASP A 471 4.60 5.83 -32.12
C ASP A 471 4.00 4.64 -32.90
N GLU A 472 3.89 3.44 -32.30
CA GLU A 472 3.19 2.30 -32.92
C GLU A 472 1.72 2.61 -33.26
N GLU A 473 0.97 3.28 -32.37
CA GLU A 473 -0.42 3.64 -32.62
C GLU A 473 -0.54 4.72 -33.72
N SER A 474 0.40 5.67 -33.76
CA SER A 474 0.51 6.68 -34.82
C SER A 474 0.81 6.03 -36.18
N GLU A 475 1.77 5.11 -36.25
CA GLU A 475 2.07 4.35 -37.46
C GLU A 475 0.89 3.50 -37.92
N TYR A 476 0.16 2.87 -36.98
CA TYR A 476 -1.05 2.10 -37.28
C TYR A 476 -2.16 2.98 -37.85
N ARG A 477 -2.46 4.13 -37.22
CA ARG A 477 -3.46 5.09 -37.70
C ARG A 477 -3.09 5.63 -39.08
N ALA A 478 -1.85 6.08 -39.27
CA ALA A 478 -1.36 6.53 -40.57
C ALA A 478 -1.40 5.39 -41.63
N GLY A 479 -1.17 4.15 -41.23
CA GLY A 479 -1.33 2.96 -42.08
C GLY A 479 -2.78 2.69 -42.48
N LEU A 480 -3.72 2.86 -41.55
CA LEU A 480 -5.15 2.72 -41.77
C LEU A 480 -5.68 3.85 -42.69
N GLU A 481 -5.28 5.10 -42.46
CA GLU A 481 -5.64 6.25 -43.28
C GLU A 481 -5.15 6.09 -44.73
N ARG A 482 -3.89 5.68 -44.94
CA ARG A 482 -3.37 5.33 -46.29
C ARG A 482 -4.19 4.21 -46.95
N LYS A 483 -4.70 3.26 -46.17
CA LYS A 483 -5.52 2.15 -46.67
C LYS A 483 -6.97 2.58 -46.98
N LEU A 484 -7.53 3.53 -46.24
CA LEU A 484 -8.84 4.11 -46.52
C LEU A 484 -8.78 5.00 -47.76
N ALA A 485 -7.79 5.89 -47.86
CA ALA A 485 -7.57 6.74 -49.04
C ALA A 485 -7.41 5.91 -50.33
N SER A 486 -6.63 4.82 -50.30
CA SER A 486 -6.48 3.92 -51.47
C SER A 486 -7.73 3.10 -51.82
N LEU A 487 -8.68 2.95 -50.89
CA LEU A 487 -10.00 2.36 -51.17
C LEU A 487 -10.97 3.40 -51.75
N GLU A 488 -10.89 4.65 -51.30
CA GLU A 488 -11.68 5.77 -51.83
C GLU A 488 -11.24 6.16 -53.25
N GLU A 489 -9.93 6.17 -53.52
CA GLU A 489 -9.37 6.31 -54.89
C GLU A 489 -9.73 5.13 -55.82
N GLY A 490 -10.11 3.97 -55.27
CA GLY A 490 -10.43 2.73 -56.01
C GLY A 490 -11.88 2.60 -56.51
N GLY A 491 -12.75 3.59 -56.22
CA GLY A 491 -14.19 3.50 -56.43
C GLY A 491 -14.68 3.67 -57.89
N LEU A 492 -14.64 2.57 -58.67
CA LEU A 492 -15.29 2.31 -59.98
C LEU A 492 -14.40 2.34 -61.24
N SER A 493 -13.76 1.20 -61.55
CA SER A 493 -13.74 0.73 -62.96
C SER A 493 -13.73 -0.80 -63.10
N VAL A 494 -14.47 -1.23 -64.12
CA VAL A 494 -14.94 -2.59 -64.45
C VAL A 494 -13.83 -3.56 -64.90
N ALA A 495 -13.71 -4.70 -64.20
CA ALA A 495 -13.40 -6.07 -64.69
C ALA A 495 -12.12 -6.34 -65.56
N PRO A 496 -11.64 -7.60 -65.67
CA PRO A 496 -10.20 -7.86 -65.69
C PRO A 496 -9.61 -8.12 -67.08
N LYS A 497 -8.35 -7.71 -67.31
CA LYS A 497 -7.52 -8.21 -68.42
C LYS A 497 -6.10 -8.56 -68.01
N LYS A 498 -5.85 -9.88 -68.05
CA LYS A 498 -4.62 -10.59 -68.42
C LYS A 498 -3.28 -10.12 -67.86
N CYS A 499 -2.67 -11.06 -67.13
CA CYS A 499 -1.25 -11.18 -66.80
C CYS A 499 -0.28 -10.54 -67.83
N ASP A 500 0.71 -9.81 -67.31
CA ASP A 500 1.99 -9.67 -68.00
C ASP A 500 3.17 -9.94 -67.05
N GLY A 501 3.95 -10.98 -67.37
CA GLY A 501 4.91 -11.63 -66.47
C GLY A 501 6.25 -10.91 -66.28
N ARG A 502 6.29 -9.58 -66.39
CA ARG A 502 7.55 -8.82 -66.46
C ARG A 502 8.06 -8.24 -65.13
N SER A 503 7.22 -8.03 -64.11
CA SER A 503 7.70 -7.40 -62.85
C SER A 503 8.53 -8.33 -61.95
N ARG A 504 8.26 -9.65 -61.95
CA ARG A 504 9.00 -10.60 -61.09
C ARG A 504 10.47 -10.78 -61.48
N ALA A 505 10.81 -10.66 -62.77
CA ALA A 505 12.21 -10.78 -63.22
C ALA A 505 13.07 -9.61 -62.71
N ALA A 506 12.55 -8.38 -62.77
CA ALA A 506 13.27 -7.20 -62.30
C ALA A 506 13.53 -7.22 -60.78
N LEU A 507 12.53 -7.65 -59.98
CA LEU A 507 12.67 -7.72 -58.52
C LEU A 507 13.68 -8.80 -58.09
N VAL A 508 13.70 -9.96 -58.76
CA VAL A 508 14.67 -11.03 -58.49
C VAL A 508 16.08 -10.62 -58.91
N LEU A 509 16.25 -9.93 -60.04
CA LEU A 509 17.55 -9.41 -60.46
C LEU A 509 18.10 -8.37 -59.48
N ALA A 510 17.25 -7.45 -59.01
CA ALA A 510 17.64 -6.43 -58.02
C ALA A 510 18.07 -7.06 -56.67
N MET A 511 17.35 -8.07 -56.18
CA MET A 511 17.73 -8.80 -54.97
C MET A 511 19.03 -9.61 -55.15
N LEU A 512 19.28 -10.18 -56.34
CA LEU A 512 20.55 -10.85 -56.62
C LEU A 512 21.74 -9.87 -56.64
N CYS A 513 21.57 -8.68 -57.24
CA CYS A 513 22.60 -7.64 -57.24
C CYS A 513 22.91 -7.14 -55.81
N LEU A 514 21.88 -6.94 -54.97
CA LEU A 514 22.05 -6.55 -53.57
C LEU A 514 22.79 -7.63 -52.76
N PHE A 515 22.45 -8.91 -52.93
CA PHE A 515 23.16 -10.02 -52.28
C PHE A 515 24.64 -10.11 -52.70
N ILE A 516 24.94 -9.95 -54.00
CA ILE A 516 26.31 -9.94 -54.52
C ILE A 516 27.09 -8.75 -53.96
N SER A 517 26.50 -7.55 -53.88
CA SER A 517 27.18 -6.39 -53.27
C SER A 517 27.49 -6.59 -51.78
N ALA A 518 26.57 -7.20 -51.02
CA ALA A 518 26.78 -7.48 -49.60
C ALA A 518 27.91 -8.51 -49.36
N THR A 519 27.96 -9.58 -50.15
CA THR A 519 29.03 -10.59 -50.03
C THR A 519 30.40 -10.04 -50.42
N PHE A 520 30.49 -9.19 -51.46
CA PHE A 520 31.74 -8.50 -51.79
C PHE A 520 32.19 -7.54 -50.69
N PHE A 521 31.27 -6.80 -50.05
CA PHE A 521 31.62 -5.88 -48.98
C PHE A 521 32.20 -6.61 -47.76
N THR A 522 31.60 -7.72 -47.34
CA THR A 522 32.13 -8.56 -46.24
C THR A 522 33.49 -9.20 -46.55
N PHE A 523 33.74 -9.64 -47.79
CA PHE A 523 35.05 -10.17 -48.16
C PHE A 523 36.14 -9.09 -48.23
N PHE A 524 35.77 -7.84 -48.53
CA PHE A 524 36.72 -6.72 -48.57
C PHE A 524 37.10 -6.23 -47.16
N THR A 525 36.12 -6.12 -46.24
CA THR A 525 36.38 -5.71 -44.85
C THR A 525 37.20 -6.76 -44.07
N MET A 526 36.95 -8.05 -44.29
CA MET A 526 37.73 -9.13 -43.66
C MET A 526 39.18 -9.23 -44.18
N LYS A 527 39.49 -8.75 -45.39
CA LYS A 527 40.88 -8.73 -45.91
C LYS A 527 41.70 -7.54 -45.44
N ILE A 528 41.08 -6.46 -44.98
CA ILE A 528 41.79 -5.24 -44.54
C ILE A 528 42.20 -5.31 -43.06
N HIS A 529 41.52 -6.11 -42.23
CA HIS A 529 41.90 -6.34 -40.83
C HIS A 529 42.95 -7.45 -40.60
N GLY A 530 43.49 -8.06 -41.66
CA GLY A 530 44.53 -9.10 -41.58
C GLY A 530 45.95 -8.61 -41.92
N LEU A 531 46.14 -7.30 -42.13
CA LEU A 531 47.39 -6.68 -42.58
C LEU A 531 47.52 -5.25 -42.02
N VAL A 532 47.70 -5.12 -40.70
CA VAL A 532 48.55 -4.14 -39.97
C VAL A 532 48.49 -4.57 -38.50
N CYS A 533 49.69 -4.74 -37.91
CA CYS A 533 50.03 -5.14 -36.53
C CYS A 533 48.94 -5.17 -35.45
#